data_AF-A0A1A2ZSE5-F1
#
_entry.id   AF-A0A1A2ZSE5-F1
#
_cell.length_a   1.000
_cell.length_b   1.000
_cell.length_c   1.000
_cell.angle_alpha   90.00
_cell.angle_beta   90.00
_cell.angle_gamma   90.00
#
_symmetry.space_group_name_H-M   'P 1'
#
loop_
_entity.id
_entity.type
_entity.pdbx_description
1 polymer ?
#
loop_
_entity_poly.entity_id
_entity_poly.type
_entity_poly.pdbx_seq_one_letter_code
_entity_poly.pdbx_strand_id
1 'polypeptide(L)'
;MQLVRVDTGAVQAMSDRWAAAAGELTATVAPTGVGLSCQASAAAVAAARADVAAFTAGLAIRVGGHATRVGDADAAYLANEADATHAMTAMMPPFTSA
;
A
#
# COMPACT_ATOMS: atom_id res chain seq x y z
N MET A 1 23.79 -14.50 15.15
CA MET A 1 22.49 -13.97 14.67
C MET A 1 22.76 -12.61 14.07
N GLN A 2 22.79 -12.48 12.75
CA GLN A 2 22.96 -11.19 12.07
C GLN A 2 21.57 -10.52 12.01
N LEU A 3 21.36 -9.41 12.71
CA LEU A 3 20.14 -8.63 12.55
C LEU A 3 20.13 -8.05 11.13
N VAL A 4 19.30 -8.61 10.26
CA VAL A 4 19.01 -8.01 8.96
C VAL A 4 18.24 -6.72 9.24
N ARG A 5 18.88 -5.57 9.06
CA ARG A 5 18.21 -4.26 9.15
C ARG A 5 17.37 -4.06 7.91
N VAL A 6 16.08 -3.81 8.11
CA VAL A 6 15.13 -3.50 7.04
C VAL A 6 15.35 -2.04 6.61
N ASP A 7 15.45 -1.79 5.30
CA ASP A 7 15.46 -0.45 4.75
C ASP A 7 14.03 0.11 4.74
N THR A 8 13.69 0.84 5.81
CA THR A 8 12.35 1.40 6.04
C THR A 8 11.99 2.46 5.00
N GLY A 9 12.98 3.21 4.50
CA GLY A 9 12.77 4.20 3.43
C GLY A 9 12.34 3.54 2.12
N ALA A 10 12.96 2.42 1.76
CA ALA A 10 12.57 1.65 0.58
C ALA A 10 11.17 1.02 0.71
N VAL A 11 10.82 0.54 1.91
CA VAL A 11 9.49 -0.04 2.21
C VAL A 11 8.39 1.03 2.12
N GLN A 12 8.62 2.22 2.67
CA GLN A 12 7.66 3.32 2.59
C GLN A 12 7.46 3.79 1.14
N ALA A 13 8.54 3.97 0.38
CA ALA A 13 8.45 4.35 -1.04
C ALA A 13 7.74 3.28 -1.91
N MET A 14 7.79 2.02 -1.51
CA MET A 14 7.03 0.95 -2.16
C MET A 14 5.53 1.05 -1.84
N SER A 15 5.20 1.30 -0.57
CA SER A 15 3.82 1.50 -0.10
C SER A 15 3.14 2.69 -0.80
N ASP A 16 3.83 3.82 -0.89
CA ASP A 16 3.30 5.04 -1.54
C ASP A 16 3.02 4.82 -3.03
N ARG A 17 3.90 4.09 -3.73
CA ARG A 17 3.70 3.74 -5.15
C ARG A 17 2.47 2.86 -5.35
N TRP A 18 2.23 1.92 -4.43
CA TRP A 18 1.03 1.07 -4.47
C TRP A 18 -0.24 1.87 -4.19
N ALA A 19 -0.20 2.81 -3.24
CA ALA A 19 -1.33 3.70 -2.97
C ALA A 19 -1.65 4.60 -4.19
N ALA A 20 -0.62 5.14 -4.85
CA ALA A 20 -0.78 5.94 -6.07
C ALA A 20 -1.40 5.13 -7.21
N ALA A 21 -0.89 3.92 -7.48
CA ALA A 21 -1.43 3.04 -8.52
C ALA A 21 -2.90 2.65 -8.26
N ALA A 22 -3.29 2.44 -6.99
CA ALA A 22 -4.67 2.21 -6.61
C ALA A 22 -5.58 3.43 -6.88
N GLY A 23 -5.07 4.64 -6.67
CA GLY A 23 -5.76 5.88 -7.01
C GLY A 23 -6.01 6.02 -8.52
N GLU A 24 -4.98 5.75 -9.35
CA GLU A 24 -5.08 5.80 -10.81
C GLU A 24 -6.07 4.77 -11.37
N LEU A 25 -6.09 3.55 -10.81
CA LEU A 25 -7.09 2.52 -11.13
C LEU A 25 -8.52 2.96 -10.84
N THR A 26 -8.73 3.84 -9.85
CA THR A 26 -10.05 4.37 -9.52
C THR A 26 -10.45 5.54 -10.44
N ALA A 27 -9.48 6.31 -10.93
CA ALA A 27 -9.70 7.45 -11.81
C ALA A 27 -10.12 7.06 -13.25
N THR A 28 -9.97 5.79 -13.64
CA THR A 28 -10.36 5.28 -14.96
C THR A 28 -11.86 4.99 -15.06
N VAL A 29 -12.68 6.02 -14.92
CA VAL A 29 -14.13 5.94 -15.21
C VAL A 29 -14.33 6.10 -16.73
N ALA A 30 -14.90 5.09 -17.39
CA ALA A 30 -15.10 5.09 -18.84
C ALA A 30 -16.34 5.92 -19.27
N PRO A 31 -16.33 6.54 -20.47
CA PRO A 31 -17.47 7.33 -20.95
C PRO A 31 -18.65 6.45 -21.39
N THR A 32 -19.86 6.90 -21.08
CA THR A 32 -21.15 6.28 -21.45
C THR A 32 -21.65 6.81 -22.80
N GLY A 33 -21.83 5.94 -23.82
CA GLY A 33 -22.42 6.31 -25.11
C GLY A 33 -22.98 5.09 -25.89
N VAL A 34 -24.12 5.25 -26.57
CA VAL A 34 -25.08 4.19 -27.01
C VAL A 34 -25.37 4.17 -28.54
N GLY A 35 -25.67 2.99 -29.11
CA GLY A 35 -26.58 2.72 -30.27
C GLY A 35 -25.95 2.04 -31.50
N LEU A 36 -26.51 1.11 -32.31
CA LEU A 36 -27.81 0.45 -32.58
C LEU A 36 -27.57 -0.94 -33.25
N SER A 37 -28.58 -1.85 -33.27
CA SER A 37 -28.65 -3.27 -33.75
C SER A 37 -27.57 -4.25 -33.27
N CYS A 38 -26.34 -3.78 -33.15
CA CYS A 38 -25.23 -4.25 -32.32
C CYS A 38 -25.51 -4.11 -30.80
N GLN A 39 -26.78 -4.01 -30.37
CA GLN A 39 -27.18 -3.66 -29.00
C GLN A 39 -26.89 -4.75 -27.97
N ALA A 40 -27.04 -6.03 -28.32
CA ALA A 40 -26.65 -7.12 -27.43
C ALA A 40 -25.13 -7.13 -27.23
N SER A 41 -24.35 -6.92 -28.30
CA SER A 41 -22.91 -6.75 -28.22
C SER A 41 -22.51 -5.48 -27.46
N ALA A 42 -23.22 -4.36 -27.64
CA ALA A 42 -22.99 -3.12 -26.91
C ALA A 42 -23.33 -3.28 -25.41
N ALA A 43 -24.40 -3.99 -25.08
CA ALA A 43 -24.77 -4.33 -23.71
C ALA A 43 -23.74 -5.28 -23.07
N ALA A 44 -23.26 -6.28 -23.81
CA ALA A 44 -22.20 -7.18 -23.34
C ALA A 44 -20.88 -6.44 -23.12
N VAL A 45 -20.50 -5.51 -24.01
CA VAL A 45 -19.32 -4.65 -23.84
C VAL A 45 -19.49 -3.70 -22.65
N ALA A 46 -20.68 -3.13 -22.45
CA ALA A 46 -20.98 -2.29 -21.29
C ALA A 46 -20.90 -3.09 -19.98
N ALA A 47 -21.44 -4.31 -19.96
CA ALA A 47 -21.34 -5.21 -18.80
C ALA A 47 -19.89 -5.61 -18.51
N ALA A 48 -19.13 -6.02 -19.53
CA ALA A 48 -17.71 -6.34 -19.36
C ALA A 48 -16.90 -5.13 -18.87
N ARG A 49 -17.21 -3.91 -19.32
CA ARG A 49 -16.59 -2.68 -18.77
C ARG A 49 -16.97 -2.44 -17.32
N ALA A 50 -18.21 -2.68 -16.93
CA ALA A 50 -18.65 -2.57 -15.54
C ALA A 50 -17.95 -3.60 -14.65
N ASP A 51 -17.78 -4.83 -15.11
CA ASP A 51 -17.06 -5.89 -14.39
C ASP A 51 -15.58 -5.53 -14.21
N VAL A 52 -14.92 -5.02 -15.26
CA VAL A 52 -13.54 -4.53 -15.17
C VAL A 52 -13.43 -3.38 -14.19
N ALA A 53 -14.36 -2.41 -14.22
CA ALA A 53 -14.36 -1.28 -13.28
C ALA A 53 -14.58 -1.74 -11.83
N ALA A 54 -15.48 -2.70 -11.59
CA ALA A 54 -15.69 -3.28 -10.27
C ALA A 54 -14.45 -4.06 -9.79
N PHE A 55 -13.81 -4.80 -10.69
CA PHE A 55 -12.58 -5.53 -10.39
C PHE A 55 -11.43 -4.58 -10.04
N THR A 56 -11.22 -3.51 -10.83
CA THR A 56 -10.15 -2.54 -10.58
C THR A 56 -10.39 -1.76 -9.29
N ALA A 57 -11.64 -1.39 -8.99
CA ALA A 57 -12.00 -0.79 -7.70
C ALA A 57 -11.71 -1.74 -6.53
N GLY A 58 -12.10 -3.01 -6.64
CA GLY A 58 -11.81 -4.02 -5.61
C GLY A 58 -10.30 -4.27 -5.43
N LEU A 59 -9.53 -4.24 -6.52
CA LEU A 59 -8.08 -4.33 -6.49
C LEU A 59 -7.46 -3.12 -5.79
N ALA A 60 -7.90 -1.91 -6.13
CA ALA A 60 -7.44 -0.66 -5.51
C ALA A 60 -7.66 -0.67 -4.00
N ILE A 61 -8.85 -1.10 -3.53
CA ILE A 61 -9.15 -1.22 -2.10
C ILE A 61 -8.21 -2.22 -1.42
N ARG A 62 -7.97 -3.39 -2.02
CA ARG A 62 -7.06 -4.39 -1.44
C ARG A 62 -5.63 -3.89 -1.36
N VAL A 63 -5.12 -3.32 -2.45
CA VAL A 63 -3.75 -2.79 -2.52
C VAL A 63 -3.57 -1.64 -1.52
N GLY A 64 -4.54 -0.72 -1.43
CA GLY A 64 -4.54 0.34 -0.42
C GLY A 64 -4.53 -0.22 1.01
N GLY A 65 -5.37 -1.23 1.30
CA GLY A 65 -5.37 -1.89 2.61
C GLY A 65 -4.04 -2.58 2.96
N HIS A 66 -3.36 -3.16 1.98
CA HIS A 66 -2.02 -3.71 2.18
C HIS A 66 -0.97 -2.62 2.39
N ALA A 67 -1.02 -1.52 1.63
CA ALA A 67 -0.14 -0.38 1.80
C ALA A 67 -0.25 0.21 3.22
N THR A 68 -1.48 0.42 3.72
CA THR A 68 -1.71 0.88 5.10
C THR A 68 -1.10 -0.07 6.12
N ARG A 69 -1.35 -1.38 6.02
CA ARG A 69 -0.80 -2.36 6.97
C ARG A 69 0.73 -2.40 6.95
N VAL A 70 1.35 -2.23 5.79
CA VAL A 70 2.81 -2.14 5.66
C VAL A 70 3.32 -0.88 6.34
N GLY A 71 2.66 0.27 6.16
CA GLY A 71 3.00 1.51 6.86
C GLY A 71 2.86 1.39 8.38
N ASP A 72 1.78 0.76 8.86
CA ASP A 72 1.57 0.51 10.29
C ASP A 72 2.67 -0.40 10.87
N ALA A 73 3.06 -1.44 10.13
CA ALA A 73 4.14 -2.34 10.54
C ALA A 73 5.51 -1.65 10.57
N ASP A 74 5.80 -0.78 9.59
CA ASP A 74 7.04 0.00 9.55
C ASP A 74 7.12 0.97 10.74
N ALA A 75 6.03 1.68 11.04
CA ALA A 75 5.95 2.56 12.20
C ALA A 75 6.15 1.79 13.52
N ALA A 76 5.54 0.61 13.66
CA ALA A 76 5.74 -0.24 14.82
C ALA A 76 7.19 -0.74 14.95
N TYR A 77 7.85 -1.07 13.83
CA TYR A 77 9.25 -1.45 13.81
C TYR A 77 10.17 -0.31 14.26
N LEU A 78 9.96 0.91 13.75
CA LEU A 78 10.73 2.09 14.15
C LEU A 78 10.56 2.41 15.64
N ALA A 79 9.35 2.30 16.18
CA ALA A 79 9.09 2.46 17.61
C ALA A 79 9.86 1.43 18.43
N ASN A 80 9.84 0.16 18.01
CA ASN A 80 10.59 -0.91 18.67
C ASN A 80 12.11 -0.67 18.65
N GLU A 81 12.70 -0.20 17.54
CA GLU A 81 14.13 0.14 17.49
C GLU A 81 14.48 1.30 18.43
N ALA A 82 13.61 2.30 18.56
CA ALA A 82 13.80 3.42 19.48
C ALA A 82 13.76 2.95 20.95
N ASP A 83 12.78 2.13 21.31
CA ASP A 83 12.65 1.54 22.65
C ASP A 83 13.84 0.64 22.99
N ALA A 84 14.29 -0.19 22.04
CA ALA A 84 15.47 -1.04 22.20
C ALA A 84 16.74 -0.19 22.44
N THR A 85 16.90 0.92 21.71
CA THR A 85 18.02 1.86 21.88
C THR A 85 18.00 2.53 23.26
N HIS A 86 16.82 2.95 23.73
CA HIS A 86 16.65 3.49 25.08
C HIS A 86 16.99 2.46 26.15
N ALA A 87 16.49 1.22 26.02
CA ALA A 87 16.78 0.15 26.96
C ALA A 87 18.28 -0.17 27.03
N MET A 88 18.95 -0.26 25.88
CA MET A 88 20.41 -0.47 25.82
C MET A 88 21.18 0.67 26.48
N THR A 89 20.78 1.92 26.25
CA THR A 89 21.40 3.10 26.87
C THR A 89 21.21 3.10 28.38
N ALA A 90 20.01 2.74 28.86
CA ALA A 90 19.71 2.65 30.29
C ALA A 90 20.48 1.51 31.00
N MET A 91 20.85 0.47 30.26
CA MET A 91 21.64 -0.66 30.77
C MET A 91 23.16 -0.41 30.73
N MET A 92 23.63 0.67 30.10
CA MET A 92 25.06 1.01 30.11
C MET A 92 25.48 1.55 31.48
N PRO A 93 26.48 0.96 32.16
CA PRO A 93 26.99 1.50 33.40
C PRO A 93 27.64 2.88 33.17
N PRO A 94 27.65 3.78 34.19
CA PRO A 94 28.34 5.05 34.05
C PRO A 94 29.84 4.77 33.83
N PHE A 95 30.37 5.20 32.68
CA PHE A 95 31.81 5.24 32.46
C PHE A 95 32.42 6.22 33.46
N THR A 96 32.86 5.67 34.60
CA THR A 96 33.62 6.42 35.59
C THR A 96 35.08 6.20 35.24
N SER A 97 35.63 7.08 34.39
CA SER A 97 37.09 7.17 34.22
C SER A 97 37.66 7.77 35.50
N ALA A 98 38.51 7.02 36.20
CA ALA A 98 39.36 7.51 37.27
C ALA A 98 40.76 7.83 36.73
#